data_AF-A0A8S1C1F1-F1
#
_entry.id   AF-A0A8S1C1F1-F1
#
_cell.length_a   1.000
_cell.length_b   1.000
_cell.length_c   1.000
_cell.angle_alpha   90.00
_cell.angle_beta   90.00
_cell.angle_gamma   90.00
#
_symmetry.space_group_name_H-M   'P 1'
#
loop_
_entity.id
_entity.type
_entity.pdbx_description
1 polymer ?
#
loop_
_entity_poly.entity_id
_entity_poly.type
_entity_poly.pdbx_seq_one_letter_code
_entity_poly.pdbx_strand_id
1 'polypeptide(L)'
;MRVLVVLLALSGCCLAQLSVKMPGDIVLGGLFPVHEKGEKSPCGAKVYNRGVQRLEAMMFAVDKINADKTLLPTIRLGVNILDTCSRDTYALNRSLEFIRGSLNNLDVSAFECNDRRPPRIRSNSTGPVFGVVGGSYSSVSLQVANLLRLFHIPQISPASTAKALSDKSRFDYFARTVPPDTFQAIALVDIVKSLNWSYVSTVYSEGSYGEYGIEVFHREAQERNVCIAAAEKVPSAADERVFETILGKLLKKQNAKGVVLFTRAEDARGLLNASKRMQTSLHWIASDGWGKQQKLVESLEEVAEGAITVELQSEHMPGFDEYMMSLTPDNNHRNPWFDEYWQDTFSCILPQYMNAEDVDQEICSMDLRLSEKVGYEQESKVQFVVDAVYAFAYALHNLHRDLCRPKDKVCPAMATYDGGDFYRNYLLNVAFKDLGNSEVKFDSQGDGLARYDILNYQKLPNTSGYHYKVVGKWFHSLELNIDELVWNRGSDVIPTSACSLPCAVGMIKMQQGDTCCWICDKCEDYEFVYDEFTCRDCGPGRWPYPDKLSCFDLPLQYMRWDSLFAIVPAAISCLGIILTMGVVILFIRNNDTPIVSTSLDYLDFSFAFLP
;
A
#
# COMPACT_ATOMS: atom_id res chain seq x y z
N MET A 1 -32.21 -16.23 -52.83
CA MET A 1 -32.43 -15.60 -51.50
C MET A 1 -32.46 -16.59 -50.31
N ARG A 2 -32.72 -17.90 -50.50
CA ARG A 2 -32.64 -18.91 -49.43
C ARG A 2 -31.26 -19.58 -49.23
N VAL A 3 -30.31 -19.40 -50.15
CA VAL A 3 -28.96 -19.99 -50.03
C VAL A 3 -27.97 -19.06 -49.29
N LEU A 4 -28.22 -17.74 -49.31
CA LEU A 4 -27.35 -16.77 -48.64
C LEU A 4 -27.51 -16.75 -47.10
N VAL A 5 -28.66 -17.19 -46.58
CA VAL A 5 -28.93 -17.28 -45.14
C VAL A 5 -28.29 -18.53 -44.52
N VAL A 6 -28.11 -19.61 -45.31
CA VAL A 6 -27.44 -20.84 -44.84
C VAL A 6 -25.92 -20.67 -44.81
N LEU A 7 -25.33 -19.88 -45.72
CA LEU A 7 -23.90 -19.58 -45.71
C LEU A 7 -23.48 -18.60 -44.60
N LEU A 8 -24.35 -17.67 -44.19
CA LEU A 8 -24.12 -16.84 -42.99
C LEU A 8 -24.30 -17.62 -41.68
N ALA A 9 -25.00 -18.75 -41.70
CA ALA A 9 -25.10 -19.67 -40.55
C ALA A 9 -23.89 -20.61 -40.41
N LEU A 10 -23.03 -20.71 -41.44
CA LEU A 10 -21.83 -21.56 -41.44
C LEU A 10 -20.52 -20.77 -41.29
N SER A 11 -20.53 -19.43 -41.42
CA SER A 11 -19.37 -18.57 -41.11
C SER A 11 -19.44 -17.93 -39.71
N GLY A 12 -20.55 -18.13 -38.99
CA GLY A 12 -20.58 -17.95 -37.56
C GLY A 12 -20.00 -19.18 -36.92
N CYS A 13 -18.67 -19.33 -36.95
CA CYS A 13 -18.00 -20.17 -35.96
C CYS A 13 -18.53 -19.65 -34.62
N CYS A 14 -19.40 -20.43 -33.97
CA CYS A 14 -19.81 -20.18 -32.61
C CYS A 14 -18.50 -19.95 -31.86
N LEU A 15 -18.24 -18.74 -31.38
CA LEU A 15 -17.15 -18.47 -30.45
C LEU A 15 -17.44 -19.39 -29.27
N ALA A 16 -16.91 -20.61 -29.29
CA ALA A 16 -16.99 -21.55 -28.20
C ALA A 16 -16.40 -20.81 -27.02
N GLN A 17 -17.28 -20.40 -26.11
CA GLN A 17 -16.93 -19.49 -25.04
C GLN A 17 -16.00 -20.23 -24.09
N LEU A 18 -14.70 -19.94 -24.18
CA LEU A 18 -13.66 -20.65 -23.47
C LEU A 18 -13.86 -20.50 -21.95
N SER A 19 -14.01 -21.62 -21.27
CA SER A 19 -14.31 -21.71 -19.84
C SER A 19 -13.85 -23.08 -19.32
N VAL A 20 -13.47 -23.15 -18.04
CA VAL A 20 -13.18 -24.44 -17.39
C VAL A 20 -14.47 -24.97 -16.79
N LYS A 21 -14.86 -26.19 -17.16
CA LYS A 21 -16.06 -26.85 -16.64
C LYS A 21 -15.72 -28.22 -16.10
N MET A 22 -15.87 -28.38 -14.78
CA MET A 22 -15.80 -29.70 -14.12
C MET A 22 -17.16 -30.00 -13.49
N PRO A 23 -17.84 -31.09 -13.89
CA PRO A 23 -19.12 -31.45 -13.30
C PRO A 23 -18.96 -31.94 -11.86
N GLY A 24 -19.94 -31.61 -11.02
CA GLY A 24 -20.03 -32.05 -9.63
C GLY A 24 -21.48 -32.05 -9.16
N ASP A 25 -21.73 -32.62 -7.97
CA ASP A 25 -23.05 -32.55 -7.32
C ASP A 25 -23.38 -31.10 -6.91
N ILE A 26 -22.36 -30.30 -6.57
CA ILE A 26 -22.44 -28.85 -6.33
C ILE A 26 -21.36 -28.17 -7.17
N VAL A 27 -21.70 -27.12 -7.92
CA VAL A 27 -20.76 -26.40 -8.79
C VAL A 27 -20.45 -25.03 -8.20
N LEU A 28 -19.16 -24.72 -8.03
CA LEU A 28 -18.68 -23.39 -7.66
C LEU A 28 -18.24 -22.60 -8.90
N GLY A 29 -18.67 -21.35 -9.01
CA GLY A 29 -18.18 -20.43 -10.02
C GLY A 29 -16.78 -19.92 -9.68
N GLY A 30 -15.93 -19.71 -10.68
CA GLY A 30 -14.59 -19.15 -10.53
C GLY A 30 -14.40 -17.90 -11.39
N LEU A 31 -13.81 -16.84 -10.86
CA LEU A 31 -13.47 -15.62 -11.62
C LEU A 31 -12.02 -15.21 -11.39
N PHE A 32 -11.17 -15.48 -12.37
CA PHE A 32 -9.74 -15.16 -12.31
C PHE A 32 -9.30 -14.31 -13.51
N PRO A 33 -8.35 -13.38 -13.33
CA PRO A 33 -7.79 -12.59 -14.41
C PRO A 33 -6.75 -13.42 -15.17
N VAL A 34 -7.21 -14.34 -16.03
CA VAL A 34 -6.30 -15.20 -16.81
C VAL A 34 -5.52 -14.34 -17.82
N HIS A 35 -6.16 -13.33 -18.39
CA HIS A 35 -5.53 -12.36 -19.28
C HIS A 35 -5.39 -10.97 -18.66
N GLU A 36 -4.38 -10.25 -19.13
CA GLU A 36 -4.25 -8.81 -18.90
C GLU A 36 -5.34 -8.04 -19.67
N LYS A 37 -5.49 -6.75 -19.34
CA LYS A 37 -6.43 -5.87 -20.04
C LYS A 37 -5.92 -5.57 -21.45
N GLY A 38 -6.75 -5.79 -22.47
CA GLY A 38 -6.40 -5.44 -23.85
C GLY A 38 -6.61 -3.95 -24.17
N GLU A 39 -5.79 -3.39 -25.06
CA GLU A 39 -5.94 -2.01 -25.55
C GLU A 39 -7.13 -1.86 -26.51
N LYS A 40 -7.26 -2.77 -27.49
CA LYS A 40 -8.31 -2.75 -28.54
C LYS A 40 -9.31 -3.90 -28.41
N SER A 41 -8.92 -4.98 -27.73
CA SER A 41 -9.73 -6.16 -27.43
C SER A 41 -10.08 -6.21 -25.94
N PRO A 42 -11.13 -6.96 -25.53
CA PRO A 42 -11.46 -7.14 -24.12
C PRO A 42 -10.33 -7.70 -23.27
N CYS A 43 -9.55 -8.61 -23.85
CA CYS A 43 -8.45 -9.33 -23.23
C CYS A 43 -7.16 -9.02 -23.99
N GLY A 44 -6.04 -8.90 -23.28
CA GLY A 44 -4.72 -8.76 -23.86
C GLY A 44 -4.26 -10.05 -24.53
N ALA A 45 -3.21 -9.96 -25.34
CA ALA A 45 -2.60 -11.11 -26.00
C ALA A 45 -1.73 -11.96 -25.06
N LYS A 46 -1.36 -11.42 -23.88
CA LYS A 46 -0.51 -12.10 -22.90
C LYS A 46 -1.33 -12.69 -21.77
N VAL A 47 -0.95 -13.90 -21.37
CA VAL A 47 -1.46 -14.57 -20.19
C VAL A 47 -0.87 -13.90 -18.96
N TYR A 48 -1.74 -13.61 -18.00
CA TYR A 48 -1.33 -13.15 -16.69
C TYR A 48 -1.02 -14.38 -15.83
N ASN A 49 0.26 -14.72 -15.71
CA ASN A 49 0.74 -15.96 -15.04
C ASN A 49 0.10 -16.19 -13.65
N ARG A 50 -0.19 -15.12 -12.91
CA ARG A 50 -0.86 -15.20 -11.61
C ARG A 50 -2.33 -15.61 -11.71
N GLY A 51 -3.03 -15.16 -12.73
CA GLY A 51 -4.40 -15.57 -13.01
C GLY A 51 -4.50 -17.07 -13.20
N VAL A 52 -3.55 -17.65 -13.94
CA VAL A 52 -3.47 -19.10 -14.16
C VAL A 52 -3.13 -19.83 -12.86
N GLN A 53 -2.12 -19.39 -12.10
CA GLN A 53 -1.83 -20.01 -10.80
C GLN A 53 -3.02 -19.98 -9.84
N ARG A 54 -3.77 -18.87 -9.76
CA ARG A 54 -4.97 -18.77 -8.92
C ARG A 54 -6.12 -19.66 -9.42
N LEU A 55 -6.30 -19.76 -10.73
CA LEU A 55 -7.26 -20.69 -11.33
C LEU A 55 -6.90 -22.14 -10.99
N GLU A 56 -5.64 -22.50 -11.16
CA GLU A 56 -5.10 -23.82 -10.83
C GLU A 56 -5.19 -24.10 -9.33
N ALA A 57 -5.03 -23.10 -8.47
CA ALA A 57 -5.23 -23.21 -7.02
C ALA A 57 -6.68 -23.57 -6.64
N MET A 58 -7.67 -23.00 -7.33
CA MET A 58 -9.07 -23.39 -7.14
C MET A 58 -9.31 -24.85 -7.54
N MET A 59 -8.76 -25.30 -8.67
CA MET A 59 -8.90 -26.69 -9.11
C MET A 59 -8.18 -27.65 -8.16
N PHE A 60 -6.97 -27.31 -7.73
CA PHE A 60 -6.20 -28.03 -6.72
C PHE A 60 -7.00 -28.18 -5.41
N ALA A 61 -7.59 -27.10 -4.89
CA ALA A 61 -8.39 -27.14 -3.68
C ALA A 61 -9.60 -28.08 -3.84
N VAL A 62 -10.31 -27.99 -4.97
CA VAL A 62 -11.45 -28.87 -5.27
C VAL A 62 -11.03 -30.34 -5.39
N ASP A 63 -9.90 -30.64 -6.01
CA ASP A 63 -9.36 -32.00 -6.11
C ASP A 63 -9.01 -32.56 -4.72
N LYS A 64 -8.40 -31.74 -3.85
CA LYS A 64 -8.08 -32.12 -2.46
C LYS A 64 -9.34 -32.39 -1.65
N ILE A 65 -10.35 -31.53 -1.74
CA ILE A 65 -11.63 -31.69 -1.02
C ILE A 65 -12.35 -32.95 -1.51
N ASN A 66 -12.42 -33.17 -2.82
CA ASN A 66 -13.06 -34.36 -3.39
C ASN A 66 -12.34 -35.67 -3.02
N ALA A 67 -11.06 -35.62 -2.68
CA ALA A 67 -10.28 -36.77 -2.21
C ALA A 67 -10.37 -36.97 -0.68
N ASP A 68 -10.81 -35.95 0.06
CA ASP A 68 -10.97 -36.00 1.50
C ASP A 68 -12.21 -36.83 1.90
N LYS A 69 -12.05 -37.69 2.89
CA LYS A 69 -13.13 -38.54 3.42
C LYS A 69 -13.81 -37.94 4.65
N THR A 70 -13.30 -36.83 5.16
CA THR A 70 -13.80 -36.15 6.35
C THR A 70 -14.68 -34.96 5.97
N LEU A 71 -14.28 -34.21 4.95
CA LEU A 71 -14.99 -33.05 4.44
C LEU A 71 -15.79 -33.43 3.18
N LEU A 72 -17.11 -33.24 3.23
CA LEU A 72 -18.04 -33.56 2.13
C LEU A 72 -17.90 -34.99 1.54
N PRO A 73 -17.88 -36.07 2.34
CA PRO A 73 -17.54 -37.42 1.88
C PRO A 73 -18.46 -38.01 0.81
N THR A 74 -19.71 -37.54 0.72
CA THR A 74 -20.73 -38.03 -0.21
C THR A 74 -21.02 -37.06 -1.36
N ILE A 75 -20.48 -35.85 -1.32
CA ILE A 75 -20.78 -34.76 -2.26
C ILE A 75 -19.51 -34.41 -3.03
N ARG A 76 -19.59 -34.48 -4.36
CA ARG A 76 -18.49 -34.04 -5.22
C ARG A 76 -18.65 -32.57 -5.61
N LEU A 77 -17.63 -31.76 -5.36
CA LEU A 77 -17.56 -30.38 -5.84
C LEU A 77 -17.09 -30.35 -7.30
N GLY A 78 -17.77 -29.53 -8.11
CA GLY A 78 -17.42 -29.17 -9.47
C GLY A 78 -17.09 -27.68 -9.58
N VAL A 79 -16.61 -27.24 -10.75
CA VAL A 79 -16.27 -25.83 -11.00
C VAL A 79 -16.76 -25.35 -12.36
N ASN A 80 -17.06 -24.06 -12.43
CA ASN A 80 -17.24 -23.33 -13.68
C ASN A 80 -16.40 -22.04 -13.61
N ILE A 81 -15.23 -22.03 -14.23
CA ILE A 81 -14.27 -20.92 -14.13
C ILE A 81 -14.27 -20.10 -15.41
N LEU A 82 -14.37 -18.78 -15.24
CA LEU A 82 -14.41 -17.79 -16.31
C LEU A 82 -13.24 -16.80 -16.16
N ASP A 83 -12.73 -16.35 -17.30
CA ASP A 83 -11.73 -15.31 -17.36
C ASP A 83 -12.36 -13.91 -17.22
N THR A 84 -11.75 -13.07 -16.38
CA THR A 84 -12.17 -11.68 -16.17
C THR A 84 -11.44 -10.69 -17.08
N CYS A 85 -10.34 -11.08 -17.73
CA CYS A 85 -9.49 -10.23 -18.56
C CYS A 85 -9.09 -8.90 -17.89
N SER A 86 -8.92 -8.95 -16.56
CA SER A 86 -8.64 -7.79 -15.72
C SER A 86 -9.58 -6.58 -15.95
N ARG A 87 -10.82 -6.82 -16.41
CA ARG A 87 -11.78 -5.77 -16.80
C ARG A 87 -13.18 -6.04 -16.25
N ASP A 88 -13.68 -5.11 -15.47
CA ASP A 88 -14.97 -5.17 -14.76
C ASP A 88 -16.19 -5.37 -15.68
N THR A 89 -16.29 -4.62 -16.78
CA THR A 89 -17.38 -4.72 -17.76
C THR A 89 -17.40 -6.08 -18.48
N TYR A 90 -16.23 -6.63 -18.77
CA TYR A 90 -16.12 -7.94 -19.40
C TYR A 90 -16.47 -9.05 -18.39
N ALA A 91 -15.93 -8.97 -17.17
CA ALA A 91 -16.24 -9.90 -16.10
C ALA A 91 -17.73 -9.93 -15.74
N LEU A 92 -18.40 -8.78 -15.72
CA LEU A 92 -19.85 -8.69 -15.51
C LEU A 92 -20.62 -9.44 -16.60
N ASN A 93 -20.27 -9.22 -17.87
CA ASN A 93 -20.90 -9.91 -19.00
C ASN A 93 -20.66 -11.43 -18.95
N ARG A 94 -19.44 -11.85 -18.57
CA ARG A 94 -19.12 -13.28 -18.36
C ARG A 94 -19.89 -13.87 -17.19
N SER A 95 -20.05 -13.13 -16.09
CA SER A 95 -20.80 -13.58 -14.90
C SER A 95 -22.28 -13.82 -15.18
N LEU A 96 -22.84 -13.31 -16.27
CA LEU A 96 -24.19 -13.71 -16.72
C LEU A 96 -24.29 -15.21 -16.99
N GLU A 97 -23.19 -15.90 -17.30
CA GLU A 97 -23.17 -17.35 -17.50
C GLU A 97 -23.50 -18.13 -16.21
N PHE A 98 -23.11 -17.61 -15.05
CA PHE A 98 -23.41 -18.22 -13.75
C PHE A 98 -24.90 -18.25 -13.43
N ILE A 99 -25.63 -17.21 -13.83
CA ILE A 99 -27.06 -17.06 -13.54
C ILE A 99 -27.95 -17.64 -14.64
N ARG A 100 -27.42 -17.90 -15.85
CA ARG A 100 -28.21 -18.49 -16.96
C ARG A 100 -28.87 -19.80 -16.55
N GLY A 101 -28.17 -20.64 -15.77
CA GLY A 101 -28.74 -21.88 -15.22
C GLY A 101 -29.89 -21.65 -14.25
N SER A 102 -29.87 -20.56 -13.48
CA SER A 102 -30.91 -20.20 -12.50
C SER A 102 -32.09 -19.46 -13.14
N LEU A 103 -31.85 -18.72 -14.22
CA LEU A 103 -32.88 -18.06 -15.03
C LEU A 103 -33.67 -19.05 -15.88
N ASN A 104 -33.00 -20.11 -16.32
CA ASN A 104 -33.58 -21.18 -17.11
C ASN A 104 -34.35 -22.19 -16.23
N ASN A 105 -35.41 -21.72 -15.58
CA ASN A 105 -36.46 -22.59 -15.03
C ASN A 105 -37.23 -23.37 -16.13
N LEU A 106 -36.86 -23.24 -17.41
CA LEU A 106 -37.63 -23.74 -18.56
C LEU A 106 -36.77 -24.11 -19.79
N ASP A 107 -35.49 -24.49 -19.64
CA ASP A 107 -34.77 -25.04 -20.80
C ASP A 107 -35.05 -26.55 -20.94
N VAL A 108 -36.15 -26.86 -21.62
CA VAL A 108 -36.59 -28.24 -21.95
C VAL A 108 -35.48 -29.03 -22.68
N SER A 109 -34.50 -28.34 -23.26
CA SER A 109 -33.33 -28.92 -23.92
C SER A 109 -32.28 -29.53 -22.96
N ALA A 110 -32.35 -29.19 -21.67
CA ALA A 110 -31.50 -29.75 -20.62
C ALA A 110 -31.99 -31.12 -20.11
N PHE A 111 -33.16 -31.60 -20.53
CA PHE A 111 -33.70 -32.88 -20.09
C PHE A 111 -33.62 -33.94 -21.19
N GLU A 112 -33.05 -35.10 -20.88
CA GLU A 112 -33.15 -36.31 -21.69
C GLU A 112 -34.32 -37.16 -21.18
N CYS A 113 -35.32 -37.33 -22.04
CA CYS A 113 -36.43 -38.25 -21.84
C CYS A 113 -36.17 -39.51 -22.66
N ASN A 114 -35.52 -40.52 -22.06
CA ASN A 114 -35.51 -41.87 -22.60
C ASN A 114 -36.51 -42.73 -21.82
N ASP A 115 -37.47 -43.32 -22.53
CA ASP A 115 -38.42 -44.35 -22.10
C ASP A 115 -39.18 -44.13 -20.78
N ARG A 116 -40.32 -43.41 -20.83
CA ARG A 116 -41.39 -43.35 -19.80
C ARG A 116 -40.95 -43.12 -18.34
N ARG A 117 -39.71 -42.72 -18.10
CA ARG A 117 -39.16 -42.33 -16.80
C ARG A 117 -39.28 -40.81 -16.62
N PRO A 118 -39.28 -40.31 -15.37
CA PRO A 118 -39.22 -38.86 -15.14
C PRO A 118 -37.98 -38.25 -15.82
N PRO A 119 -38.09 -37.02 -16.35
CA PRO A 119 -37.03 -36.38 -17.13
C PRO A 119 -35.73 -36.28 -16.32
N ARG A 120 -34.59 -36.65 -16.94
CA ARG A 120 -33.26 -36.55 -16.32
C ARG A 120 -32.47 -35.42 -16.96
N ILE A 121 -31.75 -34.63 -16.16
CA ILE A 121 -30.87 -33.56 -16.64
C ILE A 121 -29.72 -34.18 -17.47
N ARG A 122 -29.44 -33.63 -18.65
CA ARG A 122 -28.33 -34.03 -19.53
C ARG A 122 -27.01 -33.84 -18.80
N SER A 123 -26.18 -34.89 -18.80
CA SER A 123 -24.88 -34.96 -18.13
C SER A 123 -23.87 -33.86 -18.54
N ASN A 124 -24.10 -33.17 -19.66
CA ASN A 124 -23.24 -32.10 -20.17
C ASN A 124 -23.75 -30.68 -19.86
N SER A 125 -24.84 -30.52 -19.12
CA SER A 125 -25.26 -29.21 -18.63
C SER A 125 -24.64 -28.95 -17.27
N THR A 126 -23.77 -27.93 -17.18
CA THR A 126 -23.33 -27.41 -15.88
C THR A 126 -24.54 -26.80 -15.20
N GLY A 127 -24.95 -27.37 -14.07
CA GLY A 127 -26.04 -26.83 -13.26
C GLY A 127 -25.77 -25.39 -12.79
N PRO A 128 -26.76 -24.73 -12.16
CA PRO A 128 -26.56 -23.40 -11.59
C PRO A 128 -25.39 -23.41 -10.60
N VAL A 129 -24.61 -22.32 -10.57
CA VAL A 129 -23.52 -22.21 -9.59
C VAL A 129 -24.11 -21.93 -8.21
N PHE A 130 -23.57 -22.60 -7.20
CA PHE A 130 -24.00 -22.44 -5.81
C PHE A 130 -23.40 -21.20 -5.15
N GLY A 131 -22.14 -20.91 -5.45
CA GLY A 131 -21.40 -19.76 -4.95
C GLY A 131 -20.24 -19.45 -5.88
N VAL A 132 -19.67 -18.25 -5.78
CA VAL A 132 -18.59 -17.79 -6.65
C VAL A 132 -17.33 -17.51 -5.82
N VAL A 133 -16.22 -18.15 -6.19
CA VAL A 133 -14.88 -17.79 -5.71
C VAL A 133 -14.24 -16.90 -6.75
N GLY A 134 -13.82 -15.70 -6.36
CA GLY A 134 -13.03 -14.85 -7.23
C GLY A 134 -13.56 -13.43 -7.36
N GLY A 135 -13.15 -12.81 -8.46
CA GLY A 135 -12.97 -11.37 -8.53
C GLY A 135 -11.65 -11.02 -7.85
N SER A 136 -10.59 -10.92 -8.65
CA SER A 136 -9.28 -10.51 -8.12
C SER A 136 -9.22 -9.00 -7.89
N TYR A 137 -9.49 -8.22 -8.93
CA TYR A 137 -9.54 -6.77 -8.83
C TYR A 137 -10.84 -6.30 -8.14
N SER A 138 -10.71 -5.33 -7.24
CA SER A 138 -11.85 -4.78 -6.48
C SER A 138 -12.96 -4.21 -7.37
N SER A 139 -12.63 -3.60 -8.51
CA SER A 139 -13.62 -3.11 -9.49
C SER A 139 -14.45 -4.24 -10.09
N VAL A 140 -13.83 -5.38 -10.39
CA VAL A 140 -14.51 -6.59 -10.88
C VAL A 140 -15.45 -7.13 -9.81
N SER A 141 -14.96 -7.30 -8.58
CA SER A 141 -15.77 -7.82 -7.47
C SER A 141 -16.99 -6.95 -7.18
N LEU A 142 -16.86 -5.61 -7.21
CA LEU A 142 -17.99 -4.70 -7.03
C LEU A 142 -19.08 -4.91 -8.08
N GLN A 143 -18.72 -5.02 -9.36
CA GLN A 143 -19.69 -5.20 -10.45
C GLN A 143 -20.34 -6.59 -10.39
N VAL A 144 -19.56 -7.62 -10.12
CA VAL A 144 -20.06 -9.00 -10.02
C VAL A 144 -20.96 -9.18 -8.80
N ALA A 145 -20.58 -8.64 -7.64
CA ALA A 145 -21.39 -8.72 -6.42
C ALA A 145 -22.77 -8.07 -6.61
N ASN A 146 -22.85 -6.94 -7.33
CA ASN A 146 -24.13 -6.30 -7.69
C ASN A 146 -25.04 -7.19 -8.54
N LEU A 147 -24.48 -8.07 -9.38
CA LEU A 147 -25.24 -9.04 -10.16
C LEU A 147 -25.66 -10.23 -9.29
N LEU A 148 -24.70 -10.85 -8.61
CA LEU A 148 -24.90 -12.09 -7.85
C LEU A 148 -25.90 -11.91 -6.71
N ARG A 149 -25.96 -10.72 -6.10
CA ARG A 149 -26.92 -10.44 -5.05
C ARG A 149 -28.38 -10.51 -5.48
N LEU A 150 -28.68 -10.25 -6.75
CA LEU A 150 -30.04 -10.35 -7.29
C LEU A 150 -30.55 -11.81 -7.32
N PHE A 151 -29.63 -12.77 -7.27
CA PHE A 151 -29.91 -14.21 -7.31
C PHE A 151 -29.55 -14.91 -6.00
N HIS A 152 -29.23 -14.15 -4.95
CA HIS A 152 -28.79 -14.65 -3.64
C HIS A 152 -27.58 -15.61 -3.75
N ILE A 153 -26.66 -15.37 -4.69
CA ILE A 153 -25.47 -16.19 -4.87
C ILE A 153 -24.33 -15.62 -4.01
N PRO A 154 -23.86 -16.35 -2.98
CA PRO A 154 -22.72 -15.92 -2.17
C PRO A 154 -21.42 -15.84 -2.99
N GLN A 155 -20.60 -14.83 -2.71
CA GLN A 155 -19.30 -14.64 -3.33
C GLN A 155 -18.21 -14.55 -2.27
N ILE A 156 -17.10 -15.27 -2.44
CA ILE A 156 -15.86 -15.07 -1.66
C ILE A 156 -14.74 -14.61 -2.59
N SER A 157 -14.24 -13.39 -2.37
CA SER A 157 -13.06 -12.90 -3.10
C SER A 157 -11.76 -13.26 -2.37
N PRO A 158 -10.75 -13.81 -3.07
CA PRO A 158 -9.44 -14.09 -2.51
C PRO A 158 -8.43 -12.92 -2.63
N ALA A 159 -8.84 -11.78 -3.19
CA ALA A 159 -7.88 -10.70 -3.47
C ALA A 159 -8.48 -9.27 -3.51
N SER A 160 -9.80 -9.09 -3.52
CA SER A 160 -10.40 -7.75 -3.59
C SER A 160 -10.47 -7.07 -2.23
N THR A 161 -9.66 -6.03 -2.04
CA THR A 161 -9.42 -5.37 -0.77
C THR A 161 -10.14 -4.02 -0.62
N ALA A 162 -10.87 -3.52 -1.62
CA ALA A 162 -11.54 -2.21 -1.51
C ALA A 162 -12.49 -2.13 -0.31
N LYS A 163 -12.40 -1.03 0.46
CA LYS A 163 -13.25 -0.76 1.64
C LYS A 163 -14.75 -0.80 1.33
N ALA A 164 -15.16 -0.37 0.13
CA ALA A 164 -16.56 -0.34 -0.26
C ALA A 164 -17.26 -1.70 -0.20
N LEU A 165 -16.52 -2.82 -0.36
CA LEU A 165 -17.07 -4.18 -0.32
C LEU A 165 -17.49 -4.62 1.09
N SER A 166 -17.04 -3.93 2.13
CA SER A 166 -17.46 -4.19 3.52
C SER A 166 -18.88 -3.68 3.81
N ASP A 167 -19.47 -2.82 2.97
CA ASP A 167 -20.82 -2.28 3.17
C ASP A 167 -21.91 -3.33 2.87
N LYS A 168 -22.41 -3.99 3.92
CA LYS A 168 -23.48 -5.01 3.82
C LYS A 168 -24.86 -4.49 3.47
N SER A 169 -25.08 -3.18 3.47
CA SER A 169 -26.33 -2.63 2.90
C SER A 169 -26.36 -2.76 1.37
N ARG A 170 -25.17 -2.84 0.74
CA ARG A 170 -24.98 -2.94 -0.71
C ARG A 170 -24.47 -4.30 -1.17
N PHE A 171 -23.60 -4.92 -0.39
CA PHE A 171 -22.92 -6.18 -0.73
C PHE A 171 -23.22 -7.26 0.33
N ASP A 172 -24.51 -7.54 0.50
CA ASP A 172 -25.12 -8.43 1.49
C ASP A 172 -24.68 -9.91 1.40
N TYR A 173 -24.14 -10.34 0.26
CA TYR A 173 -23.67 -11.72 0.03
C TYR A 173 -22.19 -11.83 -0.36
N PHE A 174 -21.41 -10.78 -0.12
CA PHE A 174 -19.98 -10.74 -0.44
C PHE A 174 -19.15 -10.99 0.81
N ALA A 175 -18.22 -11.94 0.77
CA ALA A 175 -17.17 -12.11 1.76
C ALA A 175 -15.79 -12.15 1.06
N ARG A 176 -14.72 -12.13 1.84
CA ARG A 176 -13.35 -12.24 1.32
C ARG A 176 -12.41 -12.80 2.36
N THR A 177 -11.46 -13.61 1.91
CA THR A 177 -10.40 -14.19 2.77
C THR A 177 -9.27 -13.22 3.05
N VAL A 178 -9.28 -12.05 2.41
CA VAL A 178 -8.33 -10.95 2.60
C VAL A 178 -8.97 -9.79 3.36
N PRO A 179 -8.19 -8.97 4.08
CA PRO A 179 -8.68 -7.78 4.78
C PRO A 179 -9.00 -6.59 3.87
N PRO A 180 -9.76 -5.57 4.34
CA PRO A 180 -9.91 -4.29 3.65
C PRO A 180 -8.63 -3.46 3.60
N ASP A 181 -8.48 -2.67 2.53
CA ASP A 181 -7.47 -1.62 2.31
C ASP A 181 -7.41 -0.58 3.44
N THR A 182 -8.44 -0.51 4.28
CA THR A 182 -8.43 0.37 5.47
C THR A 182 -7.25 0.04 6.37
N PHE A 183 -6.99 -1.25 6.62
CA PHE A 183 -5.89 -1.67 7.46
C PHE A 183 -4.53 -1.46 6.77
N GLN A 184 -4.46 -1.71 5.46
CA GLN A 184 -3.26 -1.44 4.68
C GLN A 184 -2.91 0.06 4.65
N ALA A 185 -3.89 0.94 4.50
CA ALA A 185 -3.68 2.39 4.55
C ALA A 185 -3.14 2.83 5.91
N ILE A 186 -3.66 2.28 7.02
CA ILE A 186 -3.12 2.52 8.37
C ILE A 186 -1.67 2.03 8.46
N ALA A 187 -1.38 0.82 7.98
CA ALA A 187 -0.02 0.27 7.97
C ALA A 187 0.97 1.18 7.21
N LEU A 188 0.56 1.69 6.04
CA LEU A 188 1.38 2.63 5.25
C LEU A 188 1.66 3.94 6.02
N VAL A 189 0.67 4.49 6.74
CA VAL A 189 0.88 5.69 7.55
C VAL A 189 1.79 5.39 8.74
N ASP A 190 1.62 4.25 9.40
CA ASP A 190 2.48 3.83 10.51
C ASP A 190 3.94 3.65 10.04
N ILE A 191 4.17 3.12 8.84
CA ILE A 191 5.51 3.03 8.22
C ILE A 191 6.07 4.44 8.02
N VAL A 192 5.33 5.33 7.35
CA VAL A 192 5.75 6.73 7.13
C VAL A 192 6.13 7.41 8.46
N LYS A 193 5.37 7.13 9.53
CA LYS A 193 5.67 7.65 10.86
C LYS A 193 6.90 7.04 11.52
N SER A 194 7.10 5.73 11.42
CA SER A 194 8.29 5.06 11.95
C SER A 194 9.59 5.58 11.32
N LEU A 195 9.51 6.09 10.08
CA LEU A 195 10.61 6.71 9.35
C LEU A 195 10.83 8.20 9.69
N ASN A 196 10.05 8.76 10.62
CA ASN A 196 10.02 10.19 10.94
C ASN A 196 9.73 11.10 9.74
N TRP A 197 8.98 10.59 8.74
CA TRP A 197 8.54 11.40 7.62
C TRP A 197 7.27 12.18 7.98
N SER A 198 7.28 13.48 7.70
CA SER A 198 6.15 14.39 7.97
C SER A 198 5.56 14.99 6.70
N TYR A 199 6.22 14.81 5.55
CA TYR A 199 5.81 15.38 4.27
C TYR A 199 6.08 14.41 3.13
N VAL A 200 5.02 13.83 2.56
CA VAL A 200 5.11 12.80 1.52
C VAL A 200 4.23 13.15 0.33
N SER A 201 4.56 12.64 -0.85
CA SER A 201 3.64 12.69 -2.00
C SER A 201 2.91 11.36 -2.14
N THR A 202 1.76 11.37 -2.81
CA THR A 202 0.96 10.16 -3.02
C THR A 202 0.57 10.01 -4.48
N VAL A 203 0.61 8.78 -4.99
CA VAL A 203 0.11 8.43 -6.31
C VAL A 203 -0.85 7.26 -6.19
N TYR A 204 -1.99 7.32 -6.87
CA TYR A 204 -3.02 6.29 -6.81
C TYR A 204 -3.67 6.02 -8.15
N SER A 205 -4.09 4.78 -8.37
CA SER A 205 -4.77 4.37 -9.60
C SER A 205 -6.23 4.79 -9.60
N GLU A 206 -6.75 5.19 -10.77
CA GLU A 206 -8.18 5.38 -10.97
C GLU A 206 -8.95 4.07 -10.77
N GLY A 207 -10.05 4.16 -10.03
CA GLY A 207 -10.92 3.05 -9.66
C GLY A 207 -10.98 2.85 -8.15
N SER A 208 -11.91 1.99 -7.73
CA SER A 208 -12.25 1.80 -6.31
C SER A 208 -11.06 1.41 -5.43
N TYR A 209 -10.10 0.64 -5.93
CA TYR A 209 -8.91 0.25 -5.15
C TYR A 209 -8.06 1.48 -4.78
N GLY A 210 -7.57 2.23 -5.76
CA GLY A 210 -6.69 3.36 -5.51
C GLY A 210 -7.40 4.54 -4.85
N GLU A 211 -8.62 4.88 -5.28
CA GLU A 211 -9.37 6.03 -4.76
C GLU A 211 -9.81 5.84 -3.30
N TYR A 212 -10.40 4.69 -2.95
CA TYR A 212 -10.80 4.45 -1.55
C TYR A 212 -9.60 4.18 -0.63
N GLY A 213 -8.56 3.52 -1.14
CA GLY A 213 -7.32 3.27 -0.39
C GLY A 213 -6.61 4.57 -0.01
N ILE A 214 -6.43 5.47 -0.97
CA ILE A 214 -5.75 6.75 -0.72
C ILE A 214 -6.58 7.71 0.13
N GLU A 215 -7.91 7.69 0.00
CA GLU A 215 -8.80 8.49 0.85
C GLU A 215 -8.60 8.14 2.33
N VAL A 216 -8.55 6.84 2.66
CA VAL A 216 -8.26 6.39 4.03
C VAL A 216 -6.85 6.82 4.43
N PHE A 217 -5.84 6.63 3.56
CA PHE A 217 -4.47 7.05 3.85
C PHE A 217 -4.40 8.54 4.19
N HIS A 218 -5.05 9.41 3.42
CA HIS A 218 -5.06 10.86 3.68
C HIS A 218 -5.67 11.22 5.03
N ARG A 219 -6.79 10.58 5.40
CA ARG A 219 -7.41 10.80 6.71
C ARG A 219 -6.51 10.34 7.85
N GLU A 220 -5.97 9.12 7.77
CA GLU A 220 -5.10 8.56 8.80
C GLU A 220 -3.77 9.33 8.92
N ALA A 221 -3.26 9.86 7.80
CA ALA A 221 -2.07 10.72 7.73
C ALA A 221 -2.32 12.06 8.45
N GLN A 222 -3.46 12.70 8.21
CA GLN A 222 -3.85 13.95 8.89
C GLN A 222 -3.95 13.75 10.40
N GLU A 223 -4.62 12.69 10.86
CA GLU A 223 -4.75 12.37 12.29
C GLU A 223 -3.40 12.15 12.97
N ARG A 224 -2.40 11.68 12.22
CA ARG A 224 -1.04 11.46 12.73
C ARG A 224 -0.11 12.65 12.49
N ASN A 225 -0.53 13.77 11.92
CA ASN A 225 0.35 14.90 11.53
C ASN A 225 1.38 14.52 10.44
N VAL A 226 0.91 13.97 9.34
CA VAL A 226 1.67 13.79 8.09
C VAL A 226 0.95 14.58 6.99
N CYS A 227 1.68 15.48 6.33
CA CYS A 227 1.12 16.31 5.26
C CYS A 227 1.41 15.72 3.87
N ILE A 228 0.49 15.99 2.95
CA ILE A 228 0.53 15.51 1.57
C ILE A 228 1.02 16.63 0.65
N ALA A 229 2.19 16.46 0.06
CA ALA A 229 2.84 17.47 -0.78
C ALA A 229 2.20 17.60 -2.17
N ALA A 230 1.85 16.45 -2.75
CA ALA A 230 1.17 16.31 -4.03
C ALA A 230 0.38 15.00 -4.01
N ALA A 231 -0.83 15.04 -4.56
CA ALA A 231 -1.69 13.87 -4.72
C ALA A 231 -2.05 13.71 -6.19
N GLU A 232 -1.45 12.71 -6.85
CA GLU A 232 -1.61 12.50 -8.29
C GLU A 232 -2.38 11.22 -8.60
N LYS A 233 -3.35 11.34 -9.51
CA LYS A 233 -4.16 10.21 -9.99
C LYS A 233 -3.62 9.68 -11.31
N VAL A 234 -3.52 8.35 -11.43
CA VAL A 234 -3.20 7.65 -12.69
C VAL A 234 -4.51 7.21 -13.38
N PRO A 235 -4.87 7.77 -14.54
CA PRO A 235 -6.04 7.34 -15.31
C PRO A 235 -5.95 5.88 -15.78
N SER A 236 -7.08 5.20 -15.96
CA SER A 236 -7.13 3.78 -16.37
C SER A 236 -6.60 3.46 -17.78
N ALA A 237 -6.32 4.49 -18.58
CA ALA A 237 -5.73 4.41 -19.92
C ALA A 237 -4.48 5.31 -20.01
N ALA A 238 -3.74 5.42 -18.91
CA ALA A 238 -2.52 6.21 -18.84
C ALA A 238 -1.47 5.69 -19.83
N ASP A 239 -0.86 6.61 -20.57
CA ASP A 239 0.29 6.34 -21.42
C ASP A 239 1.59 6.79 -20.75
N GLU A 240 2.69 6.57 -21.45
CA GLU A 240 4.03 6.90 -20.99
C GLU A 240 4.21 8.39 -20.60
N ARG A 241 3.57 9.30 -21.33
CA ARG A 241 3.66 10.76 -21.12
C ARG A 241 2.91 11.19 -19.87
N VAL A 242 1.81 10.52 -19.54
CA VAL A 242 1.07 10.75 -18.31
C VAL A 242 1.95 10.44 -17.09
N PHE A 243 2.68 9.33 -17.10
CA PHE A 243 3.59 8.97 -16.01
C PHE A 243 4.72 9.99 -15.83
N GLU A 244 5.32 10.47 -16.93
CA GLU A 244 6.35 11.52 -16.89
C GLU A 244 5.80 12.85 -16.36
N THR A 245 4.57 13.20 -16.73
CA THR A 245 3.89 14.40 -16.21
C THR A 245 3.65 14.31 -14.71
N ILE A 246 3.22 13.13 -14.22
CA ILE A 246 3.04 12.88 -12.78
C ILE A 246 4.36 13.04 -12.06
N LEU A 247 5.44 12.38 -12.51
CA LEU A 247 6.77 12.52 -11.91
C LEU A 247 7.26 13.97 -11.93
N GLY A 248 7.04 14.71 -13.02
CA GLY A 248 7.38 16.12 -13.10
C GLY A 248 6.68 16.98 -12.04
N LYS A 249 5.46 16.63 -11.64
CA LYS A 249 4.76 17.31 -10.53
C LYS A 249 5.29 16.89 -9.17
N LEU A 250 5.61 15.60 -8.98
CA LEU A 250 6.22 15.12 -7.73
C LEU A 250 7.58 15.81 -7.49
N LEU A 251 8.42 15.89 -8.52
CA LEU A 251 9.75 16.50 -8.44
C LEU A 251 9.74 18.01 -8.19
N LYS A 252 8.63 18.71 -8.51
CA LYS A 252 8.45 20.12 -8.12
C LYS A 252 8.39 20.28 -6.60
N LYS A 253 8.05 19.22 -5.85
CA LYS A 253 8.02 19.20 -4.38
C LYS A 253 9.31 18.60 -3.83
N GLN A 254 10.42 19.33 -3.97
CA GLN A 254 11.77 18.80 -3.69
C GLN A 254 11.98 18.23 -2.27
N ASN A 255 11.23 18.75 -1.28
CA ASN A 255 11.29 18.33 0.13
C ASN A 255 10.49 17.05 0.43
N ALA A 256 9.61 16.63 -0.49
CA ALA A 256 8.86 15.37 -0.38
C ALA A 256 9.61 14.28 -1.16
N LYS A 257 10.56 13.62 -0.49
CA LYS A 257 11.37 12.52 -1.07
C LYS A 257 10.63 11.19 -1.05
N GLY A 258 9.75 10.99 -0.08
CA GLY A 258 8.88 9.82 0.04
C GLY A 258 7.64 9.91 -0.85
N VAL A 259 7.38 8.85 -1.61
CA VAL A 259 6.19 8.72 -2.45
C VAL A 259 5.43 7.45 -2.08
N VAL A 260 4.19 7.61 -1.62
CA VAL A 260 3.30 6.51 -1.28
C VAL A 260 2.48 6.11 -2.51
N LEU A 261 2.50 4.82 -2.85
CA LEU A 261 1.84 4.27 -4.03
C LEU A 261 0.65 3.38 -3.64
N PHE A 262 -0.56 3.85 -3.93
CA PHE A 262 -1.80 3.07 -3.87
C PHE A 262 -2.28 2.71 -5.29
N THR A 263 -1.43 1.98 -6.01
CA THR A 263 -1.57 1.74 -7.45
C THR A 263 -1.67 0.26 -7.78
N ARG A 264 -2.29 -0.06 -8.92
CA ARG A 264 -2.23 -1.40 -9.53
C ARG A 264 -0.78 -1.72 -9.98
N ALA A 265 -0.50 -3.00 -10.23
CA ALA A 265 0.81 -3.48 -10.63
C ALA A 265 1.33 -2.80 -11.92
N GLU A 266 0.46 -2.68 -12.91
CA GLU A 266 0.74 -2.05 -14.21
C GLU A 266 1.08 -0.55 -14.07
N ASP A 267 0.36 0.16 -13.21
CA ASP A 267 0.54 1.59 -12.97
C ASP A 267 1.84 1.86 -12.18
N ALA A 268 2.18 0.99 -11.22
CA ALA A 268 3.45 1.03 -10.50
C ALA A 268 4.64 0.82 -11.45
N ARG A 269 4.57 -0.19 -12.34
CA ARG A 269 5.60 -0.42 -13.36
C ARG A 269 5.75 0.78 -14.30
N GLY A 270 4.64 1.40 -14.71
CA GLY A 270 4.65 2.62 -15.53
C GLY A 270 5.41 3.77 -14.87
N LEU A 271 5.18 4.00 -13.57
CA LEU A 271 5.90 5.00 -12.79
C LEU A 271 7.41 4.70 -12.67
N LEU A 272 7.78 3.44 -12.43
CA LEU A 272 9.20 3.05 -12.35
C LEU A 272 9.93 3.21 -13.68
N ASN A 273 9.28 2.85 -14.79
CA ASN A 273 9.82 3.08 -16.14
C ASN A 273 10.09 4.57 -16.40
N ALA A 274 9.12 5.42 -16.09
CA ALA A 274 9.27 6.86 -16.22
C ALA A 274 10.36 7.41 -15.28
N SER A 275 10.45 6.87 -14.05
CA SER A 275 11.47 7.26 -13.08
C SER A 275 12.89 6.90 -13.56
N LYS A 276 13.05 5.73 -14.20
CA LYS A 276 14.32 5.30 -14.81
C LYS A 276 14.76 6.26 -15.93
N ARG A 277 13.84 6.62 -16.83
CA ARG A 277 14.13 7.57 -17.92
C ARG A 277 14.49 8.96 -17.42
N MET A 278 13.80 9.43 -16.40
CA MET A 278 14.03 10.75 -15.79
C MET A 278 15.16 10.76 -14.75
N GLN A 279 15.76 9.61 -14.45
CA GLN A 279 16.81 9.41 -13.43
C GLN A 279 16.46 10.05 -12.08
N THR A 280 15.25 9.77 -11.59
CA THR A 280 14.77 10.37 -10.34
C THR A 280 15.32 9.65 -9.10
N SER A 281 15.38 10.36 -7.97
CA SER A 281 15.82 9.83 -6.67
C SER A 281 14.68 9.91 -5.64
N LEU A 282 13.58 9.24 -5.95
CA LEU A 282 12.42 9.12 -5.07
C LEU A 282 12.49 7.82 -4.27
N HIS A 283 11.86 7.80 -3.09
CA HIS A 283 11.75 6.62 -2.25
C HIS A 283 10.30 6.13 -2.25
N TRP A 284 10.10 4.86 -2.62
CA TRP A 284 8.77 4.28 -2.81
C TRP A 284 8.29 3.58 -1.55
N ILE A 285 7.07 3.87 -1.13
CA ILE A 285 6.31 3.07 -0.16
C ILE A 285 5.03 2.60 -0.85
N ALA A 286 4.90 1.31 -1.14
CA ALA A 286 3.82 0.81 -1.99
C ALA A 286 2.88 -0.19 -1.30
N SER A 287 1.61 -0.15 -1.71
CA SER A 287 0.58 -1.16 -1.40
C SER A 287 0.85 -2.52 -2.09
N ASP A 288 0.01 -3.52 -1.82
CA ASP A 288 0.11 -4.89 -2.33
C ASP A 288 -0.12 -5.01 -3.84
N GLY A 289 -0.70 -3.97 -4.45
CA GLY A 289 -0.69 -3.80 -5.90
C GLY A 289 0.73 -3.88 -6.50
N TRP A 290 1.75 -3.36 -5.80
CA TRP A 290 3.15 -3.70 -6.05
C TRP A 290 3.54 -4.96 -5.31
N GLY A 291 3.36 -5.02 -3.99
CA GLY A 291 3.64 -6.22 -3.19
C GLY A 291 5.08 -6.74 -3.33
N LYS A 292 5.26 -8.06 -3.45
CA LYS A 292 6.58 -8.72 -3.60
C LYS A 292 6.92 -9.20 -5.01
N GLN A 293 6.52 -8.45 -6.03
CA GLN A 293 6.49 -8.92 -7.42
C GLN A 293 7.83 -8.73 -8.15
N GLN A 294 8.56 -9.81 -8.45
CA GLN A 294 9.84 -9.71 -9.16
C GLN A 294 9.69 -9.28 -10.63
N LYS A 295 8.72 -9.85 -11.37
CA LYS A 295 8.45 -9.49 -12.78
C LYS A 295 8.08 -8.00 -12.96
N LEU A 296 7.51 -7.36 -11.92
CA LEU A 296 7.14 -5.94 -11.96
C LEU A 296 8.39 -5.04 -12.05
N VAL A 297 9.43 -5.39 -11.29
CA VAL A 297 10.69 -4.64 -11.15
C VAL A 297 11.82 -5.15 -12.05
N GLU A 298 11.56 -6.19 -12.84
CA GLU A 298 12.50 -6.72 -13.82
C GLU A 298 13.00 -5.61 -14.76
N SER A 299 14.33 -5.47 -14.87
CA SER A 299 15.05 -4.40 -15.58
C SER A 299 14.93 -2.99 -14.97
N LEU A 300 14.26 -2.84 -13.82
CA LEU A 300 14.01 -1.59 -13.10
C LEU A 300 14.59 -1.63 -11.68
N GLU A 301 15.48 -2.56 -11.40
CA GLU A 301 15.94 -2.90 -10.06
C GLU A 301 16.66 -1.73 -9.39
N GLU A 302 17.46 -0.97 -10.14
CA GLU A 302 18.19 0.21 -9.63
C GLU A 302 17.25 1.33 -9.15
N VAL A 303 16.05 1.44 -9.73
CA VAL A 303 15.06 2.48 -9.38
C VAL A 303 14.11 1.99 -8.28
N ALA A 304 13.95 0.68 -8.17
CA ALA A 304 13.17 0.02 -7.12
C ALA A 304 13.99 -0.23 -5.84
N GLU A 305 15.33 -0.09 -5.88
CA GLU A 305 16.20 -0.32 -4.73
C GLU A 305 15.77 0.51 -3.52
N GLY A 306 15.64 -0.14 -2.37
CA GLY A 306 15.20 0.47 -1.13
C GLY A 306 13.72 0.86 -1.09
N ALA A 307 12.91 0.43 -2.07
CA ALA A 307 11.46 0.52 -1.96
C ALA A 307 10.97 -0.31 -0.77
N ILE A 308 10.00 0.23 -0.04
CA ILE A 308 9.27 -0.50 1.00
C ILE A 308 7.91 -0.87 0.41
N THR A 309 7.53 -2.13 0.47
CA THR A 309 6.25 -2.60 -0.04
C THR A 309 5.50 -3.37 1.04
N VAL A 310 4.18 -3.26 1.02
CA VAL A 310 3.30 -3.99 1.92
C VAL A 310 2.64 -5.11 1.12
N GLU A 311 2.66 -6.33 1.64
CA GLU A 311 1.94 -7.47 1.06
C GLU A 311 1.11 -8.15 2.15
N LEU A 312 0.02 -8.78 1.76
CA LEU A 312 -0.74 -9.64 2.67
C LEU A 312 0.15 -10.77 3.18
N GLN A 313 0.13 -11.01 4.50
CA GLN A 313 0.88 -12.12 5.07
C GLN A 313 0.26 -13.44 4.58
N SER A 314 1.05 -14.18 3.80
CA SER A 314 0.66 -15.46 3.22
C SER A 314 1.74 -16.51 3.47
N GLU A 315 1.33 -17.71 3.81
CA GLU A 315 2.18 -18.89 3.92
C GLU A 315 2.22 -19.65 2.61
N HIS A 316 3.34 -20.32 2.36
CA HIS A 316 3.50 -21.17 1.19
C HIS A 316 2.54 -22.38 1.26
N MET A 317 1.73 -22.59 0.23
CA MET A 317 0.73 -23.65 0.25
C MET A 317 1.37 -25.03 -0.02
N PRO A 318 1.36 -25.96 0.97
CA PRO A 318 1.97 -27.27 0.79
C PRO A 318 1.25 -28.10 -0.27
N GLY A 319 2.00 -28.77 -1.15
CA GLY A 319 1.45 -29.64 -2.19
C GLY A 319 1.02 -28.91 -3.47
N PHE A 320 0.90 -27.57 -3.45
CA PHE A 320 0.48 -26.81 -4.63
C PHE A 320 1.61 -26.69 -5.66
N ASP A 321 2.85 -26.52 -5.21
CA ASP A 321 4.01 -26.44 -6.09
C ASP A 321 4.28 -27.75 -6.79
N GLU A 322 4.23 -28.87 -6.06
CA GLU A 322 4.37 -30.19 -6.65
C GLU A 322 3.24 -30.48 -7.65
N TYR A 323 2.03 -30.00 -7.34
CA TYR A 323 0.90 -30.06 -8.25
C TYR A 323 1.20 -29.26 -9.53
N MET A 324 1.57 -27.98 -9.42
CA MET A 324 1.81 -27.13 -10.59
C MET A 324 3.00 -27.62 -11.43
N MET A 325 4.10 -28.02 -10.78
CA MET A 325 5.29 -28.57 -11.45
C MET A 325 5.02 -29.91 -12.15
N SER A 326 3.98 -30.65 -11.74
CA SER A 326 3.57 -31.88 -12.41
C SER A 326 2.72 -31.67 -13.66
N LEU A 327 2.18 -30.46 -13.87
CA LEU A 327 1.31 -30.16 -15.00
C LEU A 327 2.13 -29.99 -16.29
N THR A 328 1.61 -30.54 -17.39
CA THR A 328 2.11 -30.38 -18.75
C THR A 328 0.93 -30.19 -19.71
N PRO A 329 1.14 -29.60 -20.90
CA PRO A 329 0.10 -29.48 -21.91
C PRO A 329 -0.57 -30.83 -22.27
N ASP A 330 0.17 -31.94 -22.15
CA ASP A 330 -0.34 -33.30 -22.42
C ASP A 330 -1.28 -33.85 -21.32
N ASN A 331 -1.17 -33.37 -20.08
CA ASN A 331 -1.96 -33.89 -18.97
C ASN A 331 -3.06 -32.93 -18.49
N ASN A 332 -2.93 -31.64 -18.76
CA ASN A 332 -3.83 -30.61 -18.26
C ASN A 332 -4.81 -30.08 -19.31
N HIS A 333 -5.56 -30.98 -19.95
CA HIS A 333 -6.59 -30.58 -20.92
C HIS A 333 -7.84 -29.96 -20.28
N ARG A 334 -7.96 -29.99 -18.94
CA ARG A 334 -9.09 -29.37 -18.24
C ARG A 334 -9.02 -27.85 -18.23
N ASN A 335 -7.81 -27.28 -18.33
CA ASN A 335 -7.58 -25.85 -18.39
C ASN A 335 -7.30 -25.43 -19.84
N PRO A 336 -8.25 -24.76 -20.52
CA PRO A 336 -8.09 -24.40 -21.92
C PRO A 336 -7.04 -23.31 -22.16
N TRP A 337 -6.61 -22.61 -21.10
CA TRP A 337 -5.59 -21.56 -21.16
C TRP A 337 -4.19 -22.05 -20.76
N PHE A 338 -4.04 -23.34 -20.43
CA PHE A 338 -2.75 -23.87 -19.97
C PHE A 338 -1.71 -23.91 -21.10
N ASP A 339 -2.14 -24.19 -22.33
CA ASP A 339 -1.28 -24.16 -23.51
C ASP A 339 -0.71 -22.76 -23.76
N GLU A 340 -1.53 -21.72 -23.62
CA GLU A 340 -1.11 -20.31 -23.75
C GLU A 340 -0.13 -19.93 -22.63
N TYR A 341 -0.43 -20.33 -21.40
CA TYR A 341 0.46 -20.14 -20.25
C TYR A 341 1.83 -20.80 -20.43
N TRP A 342 1.85 -22.02 -20.97
CA TRP A 342 3.08 -22.76 -21.22
C TRP A 342 3.94 -22.05 -22.27
N GLN A 343 3.33 -21.61 -23.36
CA GLN A 343 4.02 -20.88 -24.43
C GLN A 343 4.58 -19.53 -23.95
N ASP A 344 3.83 -18.76 -23.14
CA ASP A 344 4.34 -17.50 -22.55
C ASP A 344 5.49 -17.76 -21.57
N THR A 345 5.36 -18.77 -20.71
CA THR A 345 6.36 -19.09 -19.67
C THR A 345 7.69 -19.54 -20.27
N PHE A 346 7.67 -20.39 -21.30
CA PHE A 346 8.88 -20.92 -21.93
C PHE A 346 9.29 -20.16 -23.20
N SER A 347 8.53 -19.14 -23.62
CA SER A 347 8.77 -18.38 -24.85
C SER A 347 8.96 -19.28 -26.08
N CYS A 348 8.09 -20.27 -26.23
CA CYS A 348 8.11 -21.27 -27.30
C CYS A 348 6.72 -21.50 -27.88
N ILE A 349 6.63 -22.10 -29.07
CA ILE A 349 5.35 -22.53 -29.69
C ILE A 349 5.16 -24.03 -29.51
N LEU A 350 3.94 -24.43 -29.14
CA LEU A 350 3.55 -25.83 -29.09
C LEU A 350 3.27 -26.38 -30.51
N PRO A 351 3.73 -27.60 -30.87
CA PRO A 351 3.63 -28.13 -32.23
C PRO A 351 2.23 -28.10 -32.87
N GLN A 352 1.18 -28.23 -32.06
CA GLN A 352 -0.21 -28.21 -32.51
C GLN A 352 -0.73 -26.83 -32.97
N TYR A 353 -0.04 -25.74 -32.64
CA TYR A 353 -0.43 -24.37 -33.00
C TYR A 353 0.51 -23.72 -34.03
N MET A 354 1.49 -24.47 -34.55
CA MET A 354 2.43 -23.97 -35.56
C MET A 354 1.71 -23.60 -36.86
N ASN A 355 1.85 -22.33 -37.28
CA ASN A 355 1.40 -21.88 -38.59
C ASN A 355 2.58 -21.73 -39.57
N ALA A 356 2.27 -21.65 -40.87
CA ALA A 356 3.29 -21.45 -41.91
C ALA A 356 4.04 -20.10 -41.79
N GLU A 357 3.56 -19.17 -40.96
CA GLU A 357 4.15 -17.85 -40.69
C GLU A 357 5.12 -17.86 -39.49
N ASP A 358 5.19 -18.94 -38.71
CA ASP A 358 5.94 -19.03 -37.44
C ASP A 358 7.37 -19.59 -37.61
N VAL A 359 8.00 -19.39 -38.77
CA VAL A 359 9.24 -20.07 -39.19
C VAL A 359 10.47 -19.78 -38.28
N ASP A 360 10.44 -18.68 -37.52
CA ASP A 360 11.54 -18.23 -36.65
C ASP A 360 11.33 -18.47 -35.14
N GLN A 361 10.23 -19.09 -34.71
CA GLN A 361 9.95 -19.33 -33.29
C GLN A 361 10.44 -20.71 -32.81
N GLU A 362 10.98 -20.77 -31.59
CA GLU A 362 11.44 -22.03 -30.99
C GLU A 362 10.27 -22.97 -30.66
N ILE A 363 10.40 -24.23 -31.03
CA ILE A 363 9.41 -25.27 -30.72
C ILE A 363 9.60 -25.73 -29.28
N CYS A 364 8.51 -25.79 -28.51
CA CYS A 364 8.55 -26.29 -27.14
C CYS A 364 9.02 -27.76 -27.09
N SER A 365 10.10 -28.03 -26.36
CA SER A 365 10.53 -29.41 -26.09
C SER A 365 9.58 -30.13 -25.15
N MET A 366 9.37 -31.43 -25.37
CA MET A 366 8.53 -32.29 -24.50
C MET A 366 9.12 -32.47 -23.09
N ASP A 367 10.41 -32.18 -22.92
CA ASP A 367 11.12 -32.31 -21.64
C ASP A 367 11.03 -31.06 -20.76
N LEU A 368 10.41 -29.97 -21.25
CA LEU A 368 10.23 -28.74 -20.47
C LEU A 368 9.37 -29.03 -19.23
N ARG A 369 9.80 -28.52 -18.07
CA ARG A 369 9.07 -28.64 -16.81
C ARG A 369 9.13 -27.33 -16.06
N LEU A 370 8.02 -26.97 -15.42
CA LEU A 370 7.98 -25.84 -14.50
C LEU A 370 8.92 -26.14 -13.33
N SER A 371 9.77 -25.18 -13.01
CA SER A 371 10.72 -25.26 -11.92
C SER A 371 11.18 -23.85 -11.53
N GLU A 372 11.73 -23.70 -10.34
CA GLU A 372 12.29 -22.42 -9.88
C GLU A 372 13.34 -21.86 -10.86
N LYS A 373 14.07 -22.74 -11.57
CA LYS A 373 15.09 -22.36 -12.55
C LYS A 373 14.55 -21.59 -13.75
N VAL A 374 13.29 -21.84 -14.13
CA VAL A 374 12.62 -21.14 -15.22
C VAL A 374 11.76 -19.98 -14.72
N GLY A 375 11.93 -19.60 -13.45
CA GLY A 375 11.23 -18.46 -12.84
C GLY A 375 9.84 -18.79 -12.30
N TYR A 376 9.51 -20.08 -12.11
CA TYR A 376 8.30 -20.43 -11.37
C TYR A 376 8.47 -20.11 -9.88
N GLU A 377 7.57 -19.28 -9.37
CA GLU A 377 7.41 -18.99 -7.94
C GLU A 377 5.91 -19.01 -7.63
N GLN A 378 5.55 -19.57 -6.49
CA GLN A 378 4.16 -19.58 -6.03
C GLN A 378 3.66 -18.16 -5.77
N GLU A 379 2.52 -17.83 -6.37
CA GLU A 379 1.89 -16.53 -6.18
C GLU A 379 1.35 -16.34 -4.76
N SER A 380 1.56 -15.16 -4.19
CA SER A 380 1.25 -14.87 -2.77
C SER A 380 -0.21 -15.07 -2.38
N LYS A 381 -1.14 -14.94 -3.33
CA LYS A 381 -2.58 -15.05 -3.05
C LYS A 381 -3.15 -16.45 -3.34
N VAL A 382 -2.31 -17.44 -3.65
CA VAL A 382 -2.72 -18.85 -3.80
C VAL A 382 -3.41 -19.36 -2.54
N GLN A 383 -2.83 -19.11 -1.36
CA GLN A 383 -3.43 -19.50 -0.08
C GLN A 383 -4.86 -18.99 0.06
N PHE A 384 -5.08 -17.69 -0.17
CA PHE A 384 -6.41 -17.07 -0.04
C PHE A 384 -7.46 -17.64 -1.01
N VAL A 385 -7.04 -18.13 -2.19
CA VAL A 385 -7.92 -18.84 -3.12
C VAL A 385 -8.31 -20.21 -2.56
N VAL A 386 -7.32 -20.97 -2.07
CA VAL A 386 -7.56 -22.28 -1.45
C VAL A 386 -8.49 -22.10 -0.25
N ASP A 387 -8.22 -21.13 0.62
CA ASP A 387 -9.04 -20.81 1.78
C ASP A 387 -10.48 -20.45 1.42
N ALA A 388 -10.69 -19.71 0.32
CA ALA A 388 -12.03 -19.36 -0.13
C ALA A 388 -12.82 -20.60 -0.57
N VAL A 389 -12.18 -21.55 -1.25
CA VAL A 389 -12.82 -22.82 -1.64
C VAL A 389 -13.09 -23.69 -0.41
N TYR A 390 -12.15 -23.77 0.52
CA TYR A 390 -12.33 -24.52 1.78
C TYR A 390 -13.43 -23.90 2.65
N ALA A 391 -13.55 -22.57 2.70
CA ALA A 391 -14.63 -21.88 3.42
C ALA A 391 -16.01 -22.30 2.87
N PHE A 392 -16.18 -22.36 1.55
CA PHE A 392 -17.40 -22.93 0.95
C PHE A 392 -17.59 -24.40 1.33
N ALA A 393 -16.54 -25.22 1.29
CA ALA A 393 -16.64 -26.63 1.60
C ALA A 393 -17.03 -26.90 3.06
N TYR A 394 -16.44 -26.19 4.02
CA TYR A 394 -16.80 -26.26 5.44
C TYR A 394 -18.24 -25.77 5.70
N ALA A 395 -18.64 -24.66 5.07
CA ALA A 395 -20.00 -24.15 5.18
C ALA A 395 -21.02 -25.13 4.60
N LEU A 396 -20.76 -25.70 3.43
CA LEU A 396 -21.57 -26.75 2.79
C LEU A 396 -21.63 -28.02 3.62
N HIS A 397 -20.53 -28.40 4.27
CA HIS A 397 -20.47 -29.57 5.14
C HIS A 397 -21.34 -29.38 6.39
N ASN A 398 -21.28 -28.20 7.01
CA ASN A 398 -22.15 -27.87 8.14
C ASN A 398 -23.63 -27.84 7.72
N LEU A 399 -23.96 -27.25 6.57
CA LEU A 399 -25.31 -27.26 6.01
C LEU A 399 -25.83 -28.69 5.75
N HIS A 400 -24.99 -29.54 5.14
CA HIS A 400 -25.33 -30.94 4.86
C HIS A 400 -25.58 -31.72 6.15
N ARG A 401 -24.74 -31.54 7.17
CA ARG A 401 -24.89 -32.20 8.47
C ARG A 401 -26.20 -31.82 9.16
N ASP A 402 -26.62 -30.57 9.02
CA ASP A 402 -27.79 -30.05 9.73
C ASP A 402 -29.11 -30.40 8.99
N LEU A 403 -29.08 -30.56 7.66
CA LEU A 403 -30.28 -30.80 6.85
C LEU A 403 -30.44 -32.22 6.29
N CYS A 404 -29.34 -32.91 6.00
CA CYS A 404 -29.31 -34.18 5.27
C CYS A 404 -28.83 -35.33 6.16
N ARG A 405 -29.11 -36.58 5.77
CA ARG A 405 -28.53 -37.74 6.47
C ARG A 405 -27.08 -37.94 6.01
N PRO A 406 -26.19 -38.50 6.85
CA PRO A 406 -24.76 -38.63 6.52
C PRO A 406 -24.42 -39.39 5.24
N LYS A 407 -25.31 -40.29 4.78
CA LYS A 407 -25.13 -41.09 3.55
C LYS A 407 -25.77 -40.46 2.31
N ASP A 408 -26.55 -39.41 2.50
CA ASP A 408 -27.21 -38.73 1.39
C ASP A 408 -26.17 -37.89 0.65
N LYS A 409 -26.37 -37.74 -0.66
CA LYS A 409 -25.71 -36.69 -1.44
C LYS A 409 -26.34 -35.33 -1.08
N VAL A 410 -26.51 -34.44 -2.06
CA VAL A 410 -27.33 -33.24 -1.90
C VAL A 410 -28.79 -33.66 -1.73
N CYS A 411 -29.36 -33.41 -0.54
CA CYS A 411 -30.76 -33.69 -0.27
C CYS A 411 -31.67 -32.55 -0.76
N PRO A 412 -32.99 -32.77 -0.98
CA PRO A 412 -33.89 -31.74 -1.50
C PRO A 412 -33.95 -30.45 -0.67
N ALA A 413 -33.81 -30.56 0.67
CA ALA A 413 -33.77 -29.41 1.57
C ALA A 413 -32.51 -28.54 1.34
N MET A 414 -31.36 -29.18 1.07
CA MET A 414 -30.12 -28.49 0.73
C MET A 414 -30.17 -27.87 -0.67
N ALA A 415 -30.77 -28.58 -1.64
CA ALA A 415 -30.89 -28.11 -3.03
C ALA A 415 -31.79 -26.88 -3.20
N THR A 416 -32.70 -26.63 -2.26
CA THR A 416 -33.64 -25.49 -2.28
C THR A 416 -33.34 -24.46 -1.20
N TYR A 417 -32.21 -24.60 -0.50
CA TYR A 417 -31.82 -23.71 0.58
C TYR A 417 -31.48 -22.32 0.05
N ASP A 418 -31.97 -21.27 0.71
CA ASP A 418 -31.71 -19.89 0.29
C ASP A 418 -30.22 -19.54 0.44
N GLY A 419 -29.61 -19.04 -0.64
CA GLY A 419 -28.19 -18.71 -0.64
C GLY A 419 -27.82 -17.55 0.30
N GLY A 420 -28.78 -16.68 0.62
CA GLY A 420 -28.60 -15.61 1.57
C GLY A 420 -28.59 -16.07 3.03
N ASP A 421 -29.47 -17.00 3.37
CA ASP A 421 -29.42 -17.69 4.65
C ASP A 421 -28.18 -18.58 4.77
N PHE A 422 -27.71 -19.16 3.66
CA PHE A 422 -26.46 -19.93 3.65
C PHE A 422 -25.27 -19.03 3.99
N TYR A 423 -25.21 -17.87 3.34
CA TYR A 423 -24.17 -16.87 3.58
C TYR A 423 -24.12 -16.46 5.06
N ARG A 424 -25.26 -16.04 5.63
CA ARG A 424 -25.33 -15.54 7.02
C ARG A 424 -25.12 -16.63 8.07
N ASN A 425 -25.75 -17.80 7.90
CA ASN A 425 -25.82 -18.79 8.97
C ASN A 425 -24.67 -19.80 8.93
N TYR A 426 -24.10 -20.06 7.76
CA TYR A 426 -23.04 -21.06 7.59
C TYR A 426 -21.73 -20.43 7.13
N LEU A 427 -21.73 -19.63 6.07
CA LEU A 427 -20.50 -19.14 5.47
C LEU A 427 -19.73 -18.17 6.38
N LEU A 428 -20.41 -17.19 6.98
CA LEU A 428 -19.75 -16.25 7.89
C LEU A 428 -19.29 -16.88 9.22
N ASN A 429 -19.86 -18.03 9.59
CA ASN A 429 -19.58 -18.70 10.87
C ASN A 429 -18.52 -19.80 10.75
N VAL A 430 -17.86 -19.95 9.61
CA VAL A 430 -16.75 -20.90 9.48
C VAL A 430 -15.52 -20.40 10.23
N ALA A 431 -14.87 -21.32 10.93
CA ALA A 431 -13.55 -21.12 11.51
C ALA A 431 -12.77 -22.43 11.38
N PHE A 432 -11.66 -22.40 10.65
CA PHE A 432 -10.83 -23.58 10.42
C PHE A 432 -9.36 -23.20 10.29
N LYS A 433 -8.51 -24.22 10.32
CA LYS A 433 -7.10 -24.08 9.95
C LYS A 433 -6.91 -24.58 8.54
N ASP A 434 -6.25 -23.78 7.71
CA ASP A 434 -5.94 -24.16 6.33
C ASP A 434 -4.80 -25.20 6.27
N LEU A 435 -4.41 -25.57 5.05
CA LEU A 435 -3.31 -26.51 4.81
C LEU A 435 -1.94 -25.96 5.24
N GLY A 436 -1.81 -24.64 5.40
CA GLY A 436 -0.64 -23.93 5.91
C GLY A 436 -0.67 -23.69 7.43
N ASN A 437 -1.65 -24.26 8.15
CA ASN A 437 -1.88 -24.04 9.59
C ASN A 437 -2.15 -22.57 9.98
N SER A 438 -2.61 -21.75 9.03
CA SER A 438 -3.16 -20.42 9.26
C SER A 438 -4.64 -20.51 9.63
N GLU A 439 -5.07 -19.64 10.55
CA GLU A 439 -6.47 -19.53 10.97
C GLU A 439 -7.27 -18.72 9.95
N VAL A 440 -8.34 -19.32 9.42
CA VAL A 440 -9.29 -18.68 8.49
C VAL A 440 -10.62 -18.47 9.20
N LYS A 441 -11.07 -17.21 9.24
CA LYS A 441 -12.38 -16.79 9.75
C LYS A 441 -12.79 -15.45 9.12
N PHE A 442 -14.08 -15.16 9.17
CA PHE A 442 -14.64 -13.89 8.73
C PHE A 442 -15.12 -13.07 9.93
N ASP A 443 -15.05 -11.75 9.81
CA ASP A 443 -15.71 -10.85 10.76
C ASP A 443 -17.21 -10.68 10.43
N SER A 444 -17.90 -9.82 11.19
CA SER A 444 -19.32 -9.52 10.96
C SER A 444 -19.62 -8.90 9.58
N GLN A 445 -18.61 -8.32 8.93
CA GLN A 445 -18.68 -7.73 7.59
C GLN A 445 -18.12 -8.70 6.53
N GLY A 446 -17.93 -9.98 6.84
CA GLY A 446 -17.41 -10.95 5.88
C GLY A 446 -15.97 -10.69 5.43
N ASP A 447 -15.20 -9.92 6.22
CA ASP A 447 -13.81 -9.59 5.93
C ASP A 447 -12.85 -10.55 6.63
N GLY A 448 -11.72 -10.86 5.96
CA GLY A 448 -10.66 -11.70 6.49
C GLY A 448 -9.75 -10.95 7.48
N LEU A 449 -8.81 -11.70 8.09
CA LEU A 449 -7.88 -11.17 9.09
C LEU A 449 -6.83 -10.23 8.47
N ALA A 450 -6.56 -9.11 9.14
CA ALA A 450 -5.67 -8.06 8.66
C ALA A 450 -4.20 -8.29 9.06
N ARG A 451 -3.51 -9.21 8.39
CA ARG A 451 -2.08 -9.48 8.59
C ARG A 451 -1.27 -9.09 7.35
N TYR A 452 -0.19 -8.34 7.55
CA TYR A 452 0.69 -7.90 6.46
C TYR A 452 2.16 -8.11 6.80
N ASP A 453 2.94 -8.45 5.78
CA ASP A 453 4.39 -8.40 5.82
C ASP A 453 4.87 -7.08 5.19
N ILE A 454 5.86 -6.46 5.82
CA ILE A 454 6.54 -5.27 5.32
C ILE A 454 7.85 -5.72 4.70
N LEU A 455 8.00 -5.44 3.41
CA LEU A 455 9.15 -5.87 2.62
C LEU A 455 10.00 -4.67 2.21
N ASN A 456 11.30 -4.88 2.11
CA ASN A 456 12.23 -3.92 1.53
C ASN A 456 12.95 -4.56 0.35
N TYR A 457 13.07 -3.83 -0.77
CA TYR A 457 13.71 -4.34 -1.98
C TYR A 457 15.22 -4.07 -1.92
N GLN A 458 16.02 -5.12 -1.76
CA GLN A 458 17.43 -5.00 -1.42
C GLN A 458 18.31 -5.82 -2.37
N LYS A 459 19.54 -5.35 -2.58
CA LYS A 459 20.58 -6.13 -3.24
C LYS A 459 21.23 -7.08 -2.25
N LEU A 460 21.37 -8.36 -2.61
CA LEU A 460 22.04 -9.33 -1.75
C LEU A 460 23.54 -9.01 -1.63
N PRO A 461 24.15 -9.15 -0.44
CA PRO A 461 25.60 -8.92 -0.27
C PRO A 461 26.47 -9.88 -1.11
N ASN A 462 25.97 -11.09 -1.38
CA ASN A 462 26.74 -12.21 -1.94
C ASN A 462 26.33 -12.61 -3.37
N THR A 463 25.32 -11.96 -3.95
CA THR A 463 24.85 -12.19 -5.32
C THR A 463 24.51 -10.85 -5.97
N SER A 464 24.73 -10.73 -7.28
CA SER A 464 24.34 -9.52 -8.03
C SER A 464 22.81 -9.30 -8.12
N GLY A 465 22.01 -10.24 -7.61
CA GLY A 465 20.55 -10.21 -7.66
C GLY A 465 19.90 -9.38 -6.55
N TYR A 466 18.77 -8.78 -6.90
CA TYR A 466 17.88 -8.07 -5.99
C TYR A 466 16.75 -8.98 -5.53
N HIS A 467 16.26 -8.76 -4.31
CA HIS A 467 15.20 -9.56 -3.70
C HIS A 467 14.36 -8.73 -2.73
N TYR A 468 13.15 -9.19 -2.46
CA TYR A 468 12.32 -8.66 -1.39
C TYR A 468 12.67 -9.36 -0.09
N LYS A 469 13.10 -8.59 0.91
CA LYS A 469 13.37 -9.09 2.26
C LYS A 469 12.28 -8.60 3.21
N VAL A 470 11.72 -9.50 4.01
CA VAL A 470 10.77 -9.13 5.08
C VAL A 470 11.55 -8.41 6.18
N VAL A 471 11.20 -7.16 6.43
CA VAL A 471 11.83 -6.27 7.42
C VAL A 471 10.88 -5.91 8.57
N GLY A 472 9.61 -6.28 8.46
CA GLY A 472 8.63 -6.03 9.50
C GLY A 472 7.30 -6.73 9.26
N LYS A 473 6.39 -6.60 10.22
CA LYS A 473 5.03 -7.13 10.17
C LYS A 473 4.04 -6.11 10.70
N TRP A 474 2.80 -6.21 10.24
CA TRP A 474 1.71 -5.38 10.71
C TRP A 474 0.46 -6.24 10.94
N PHE A 475 -0.16 -6.10 12.11
CA PHE A 475 -1.42 -6.77 12.44
C PHE A 475 -2.38 -5.84 13.21
N HIS A 476 -1.92 -5.33 14.35
CA HIS A 476 -2.60 -4.27 15.11
C HIS A 476 -1.70 -3.05 15.31
N SER A 477 -0.39 -3.28 15.34
CA SER A 477 0.66 -2.29 15.39
C SER A 477 1.76 -2.68 14.43
N LEU A 478 2.55 -1.69 14.01
CA LEU A 478 3.73 -1.91 13.18
C LEU A 478 4.90 -2.43 14.04
N GLU A 479 5.47 -3.55 13.61
CA GLU A 479 6.77 -4.05 14.07
C GLU A 479 7.75 -3.96 12.89
N LEU A 480 8.60 -2.93 12.87
CA LEU A 480 9.54 -2.69 11.77
C LEU A 480 10.98 -2.67 12.29
N ASN A 481 11.85 -3.48 11.68
CA ASN A 481 13.28 -3.45 11.95
C ASN A 481 13.96 -2.40 11.07
N ILE A 482 14.18 -1.21 11.63
CA ILE A 482 14.77 -0.06 10.92
C ILE A 482 16.23 -0.34 10.53
N ASP A 483 16.97 -1.10 11.34
CA ASP A 483 18.39 -1.40 11.11
C ASP A 483 18.61 -2.33 9.90
N GLU A 484 17.56 -3.02 9.46
CA GLU A 484 17.61 -3.89 8.28
C GLU A 484 17.19 -3.18 6.99
N LEU A 485 16.75 -1.91 7.04
CA LEU A 485 16.31 -1.16 5.87
C LEU A 485 17.50 -0.66 5.05
N VAL A 486 17.40 -0.84 3.73
CA VAL A 486 18.34 -0.29 2.75
C VAL A 486 17.62 0.78 1.94
N TRP A 487 18.32 1.86 1.63
CA TRP A 487 17.83 2.94 0.78
C TRP A 487 18.59 3.01 -0.55
N ASN A 488 18.10 3.83 -1.49
CA ASN A 488 18.72 4.04 -2.80
C ASN A 488 20.26 4.13 -2.72
N ARG A 489 20.96 3.36 -3.55
CA ARG A 489 22.44 3.24 -3.60
C ARG A 489 23.09 2.59 -2.38
N GLY A 490 22.36 1.76 -1.65
CA GLY A 490 22.90 1.02 -0.50
C GLY A 490 23.20 1.89 0.72
N SER A 491 22.50 3.02 0.88
CA SER A 491 22.64 3.87 2.07
C SER A 491 21.84 3.29 3.23
N ASP A 492 22.42 3.26 4.42
CA ASP A 492 21.73 2.89 5.67
C ASP A 492 21.08 4.13 6.35
N VAL A 493 21.34 5.33 5.83
CA VAL A 493 20.77 6.57 6.37
C VAL A 493 19.35 6.77 5.87
N ILE A 494 18.41 6.89 6.80
CA ILE A 494 17.01 7.19 6.52
C ILE A 494 16.91 8.56 5.82
N PRO A 495 16.34 8.63 4.60
CA PRO A 495 16.21 9.90 3.89
C PRO A 495 15.19 10.78 4.61
N THR A 496 15.48 12.08 4.71
CA THR A 496 14.56 13.03 5.35
C THR A 496 13.47 13.47 4.37
N SER A 497 12.20 13.30 4.74
CA SER A 497 11.04 13.77 3.98
C SER A 497 10.16 14.65 4.87
N ALA A 498 10.51 15.95 4.96
CA ALA A 498 9.86 16.94 5.81
C ALA A 498 9.74 18.27 5.05
N CYS A 499 8.60 18.97 5.20
CA CYS A 499 8.37 20.23 4.48
C CYS A 499 9.35 21.31 4.93
N SER A 500 9.51 21.44 6.25
CA SER A 500 10.44 22.35 6.91
C SER A 500 11.25 21.58 7.96
N LEU A 501 12.54 21.91 8.07
CA LEU A 501 13.40 21.37 9.11
C LEU A 501 13.16 22.08 10.44
N PRO A 502 13.55 21.47 11.58
CA PRO A 502 13.57 22.16 12.87
C PRO A 502 14.38 23.46 12.78
N CYS A 503 13.84 24.53 13.38
CA CYS A 503 14.48 25.84 13.35
C CYS A 503 15.75 25.87 14.21
N ALA A 504 16.71 26.71 13.82
CA ALA A 504 17.94 26.89 14.57
C ALA A 504 17.69 27.60 15.91
N VAL A 505 18.69 27.58 16.79
CA VAL A 505 18.65 28.25 18.09
C VAL A 505 18.37 29.75 17.91
N GLY A 506 17.42 30.28 18.68
CA GLY A 506 16.99 31.69 18.57
C GLY A 506 16.02 31.98 17.41
N MET A 507 15.46 30.96 16.77
CA MET A 507 14.44 31.09 15.74
C MET A 507 13.14 30.42 16.15
N ILE A 508 12.01 30.97 15.70
CA ILE A 508 10.65 30.45 15.92
C ILE A 508 10.04 29.97 14.61
N LYS A 509 9.05 29.07 14.72
CA LYS A 509 8.27 28.54 13.60
C LYS A 509 7.14 29.50 13.27
N MET A 510 7.07 29.98 12.04
CA MET A 510 5.94 30.75 11.51
C MET A 510 5.19 29.90 10.47
N GLN A 511 3.96 29.47 10.80
CA GLN A 511 3.18 28.57 9.94
C GLN A 511 2.69 29.26 8.66
N GLN A 512 2.79 28.57 7.52
CA GLN A 512 2.28 29.04 6.21
C GLN A 512 0.99 28.30 5.80
N GLY A 513 -0.07 28.42 6.60
CA GLY A 513 -1.38 27.84 6.29
C GLY A 513 -1.49 26.32 6.50
N ASP A 514 -0.53 25.52 6.01
CA ASP A 514 -0.43 24.08 6.27
C ASP A 514 0.26 23.82 7.62
N THR A 515 -0.23 22.82 8.37
CA THR A 515 0.26 22.51 9.71
C THR A 515 1.69 21.97 9.74
N CYS A 516 2.17 21.34 8.65
CA CYS A 516 3.52 20.74 8.60
C CYS A 516 4.59 21.66 7.98
N CYS A 517 4.22 22.82 7.44
CA CYS A 517 5.14 23.72 6.76
C CYS A 517 5.27 25.02 7.55
N TRP A 518 6.49 25.35 7.94
CA TRP A 518 6.80 26.60 8.64
C TRP A 518 8.04 27.28 8.07
N ILE A 519 8.10 28.60 8.20
CA ILE A 519 9.31 29.37 7.97
C ILE A 519 9.96 29.62 9.34
N CYS A 520 11.28 29.50 9.40
CA CYS A 520 12.02 29.86 10.60
C CYS A 520 12.28 31.35 10.59
N ASP A 521 11.68 32.07 11.53
CA ASP A 521 11.91 33.50 11.71
C ASP A 521 12.83 33.75 12.89
N LYS A 522 13.75 34.70 12.76
CA LYS A 522 14.77 34.96 13.77
C LYS A 522 14.24 35.92 14.82
N CYS A 523 14.31 35.54 16.09
CA CYS A 523 14.03 36.48 17.19
C CYS A 523 15.05 37.62 17.19
N GLU A 524 14.64 38.77 17.70
CA GLU A 524 15.53 39.92 17.84
C GLU A 524 16.68 39.63 18.81
N ASP A 525 17.74 40.44 18.73
CA ASP A 525 18.96 40.18 19.52
C ASP A 525 18.72 40.30 21.03
N TYR A 526 17.72 41.07 21.47
CA TYR A 526 17.30 41.25 22.87
C TYR A 526 16.17 40.31 23.31
N GLU A 527 15.66 39.48 22.40
CA GLU A 527 14.59 38.52 22.68
C GLU A 527 15.14 37.11 22.93
N PHE A 528 14.34 36.31 23.63
CA PHE A 528 14.54 34.88 23.83
C PHE A 528 13.31 34.11 23.30
N VAL A 529 13.52 32.84 22.95
CA VAL A 529 12.49 31.92 22.48
C VAL A 529 11.71 31.42 23.69
N TYR A 530 10.45 31.83 23.84
CA TYR A 530 9.60 31.40 24.95
C TYR A 530 8.91 30.06 24.64
N ASP A 531 8.37 29.94 23.44
CA ASP A 531 7.81 28.70 22.88
C ASP A 531 8.26 28.57 21.41
N GLU A 532 7.94 27.45 20.76
CA GLU A 532 8.35 27.21 19.37
C GLU A 532 7.79 28.22 18.36
N PHE A 533 6.84 29.08 18.74
CA PHE A 533 6.11 30.00 17.86
C PHE A 533 6.26 31.48 18.27
N THR A 534 6.87 31.78 19.42
CA THR A 534 6.81 33.10 20.05
C THR A 534 8.13 33.51 20.66
N CYS A 535 8.64 34.65 20.21
CA CYS A 535 9.75 35.36 20.84
C CYS A 535 9.20 36.28 21.95
N ARG A 536 9.97 36.43 23.03
CA ARG A 536 9.68 37.41 24.08
C ARG A 536 10.90 38.24 24.40
N ASP A 537 10.65 39.52 24.68
CA ASP A 537 11.66 40.44 25.18
C ASP A 537 12.13 40.04 26.59
N CYS A 538 13.44 40.11 26.83
CA CYS A 538 14.04 39.95 28.15
C CYS A 538 13.69 41.09 29.11
N GLY A 539 13.32 42.25 28.57
CA GLY A 539 12.98 43.45 29.32
C GLY A 539 14.22 44.27 29.72
N PRO A 540 14.01 45.44 30.33
CA PRO A 540 15.09 46.39 30.61
C PRO A 540 16.06 45.83 31.67
N GLY A 541 17.36 45.96 31.40
CA GLY A 541 18.44 45.52 32.29
C GLY A 541 18.78 44.03 32.20
N ARG A 542 18.16 43.29 31.28
CA ARG A 542 18.42 41.87 31.03
C ARG A 542 18.85 41.63 29.59
N TRP A 543 19.55 40.52 29.36
CA TRP A 543 20.00 40.10 28.04
C TRP A 543 19.84 38.60 27.87
N PRO A 544 19.50 38.09 26.67
CA PRO A 544 19.34 36.66 26.46
C PRO A 544 20.68 35.92 26.51
N TYR A 545 20.67 34.70 27.03
CA TYR A 545 21.81 33.79 26.93
C TYR A 545 22.09 33.39 25.47
N PRO A 546 23.29 32.88 25.14
CA PRO A 546 23.61 32.43 23.78
C PRO A 546 22.72 31.30 23.25
N ASP A 547 22.13 30.51 24.15
CA ASP A 547 21.14 29.48 23.80
C ASP A 547 19.75 30.07 23.49
N LYS A 548 19.55 31.38 23.70
CA LYS A 548 18.30 32.11 23.47
C LYS A 548 17.08 31.50 24.18
N LEU A 549 17.28 30.73 25.25
CA LEU A 549 16.20 30.08 26.01
C LEU A 549 15.79 30.85 27.27
N SER A 550 16.68 31.70 27.79
CA SER A 550 16.43 32.49 28.99
C SER A 550 17.26 33.78 28.99
N CYS A 551 17.08 34.61 30.00
CA CYS A 551 17.75 35.90 30.14
C CYS A 551 18.57 35.97 31.43
N PHE A 552 19.67 36.72 31.39
CA PHE A 552 20.48 37.07 32.55
C PHE A 552 20.47 38.58 32.80
N ASP A 553 20.71 38.99 34.05
CA ASP A 553 20.81 40.40 34.42
C ASP A 553 22.15 40.99 33.96
N LEU A 554 22.12 42.15 33.28
CA LEU A 554 23.32 42.83 32.81
C LEU A 554 24.14 43.33 34.02
N PRO A 555 25.46 43.10 34.04
CA PRO A 555 26.30 43.56 35.13
C PRO A 555 26.37 45.09 35.13
N LEU A 556 26.05 45.69 36.27
CA LEU A 556 26.20 47.13 36.48
C LEU A 556 27.67 47.52 36.38
N GLN A 557 28.01 48.31 35.35
CA GLN A 557 29.30 48.97 35.28
C GLN A 557 29.24 50.27 36.08
N TYR A 558 29.90 50.27 37.24
CA TYR A 558 30.15 51.47 38.03
C TYR A 558 31.65 51.68 38.15
N MET A 559 32.05 52.94 38.31
CA MET A 559 33.45 53.27 38.56
C MET A 559 33.82 52.72 39.94
N ARG A 560 34.66 51.69 39.96
CA ARG A 560 35.14 51.10 41.22
C ARG A 560 36.27 51.95 41.79
N TRP A 561 36.31 52.08 43.11
CA TRP A 561 37.32 52.87 43.82
C TRP A 561 38.75 52.34 43.67
N ASP A 562 38.91 51.06 43.32
CA ASP A 562 40.19 50.41 43.02
C ASP A 562 40.68 50.66 41.57
N SER A 563 39.87 51.28 40.73
CA SER A 563 40.23 51.59 39.35
C SER A 563 41.21 52.76 39.31
N LEU A 564 42.22 52.67 38.44
CA LEU A 564 43.11 53.80 38.13
C LEU A 564 42.35 55.06 37.73
N PHE A 565 41.19 54.90 37.07
CA PHE A 565 40.33 56.02 36.67
C PHE A 565 39.68 56.74 37.86
N ALA A 566 39.53 56.09 39.02
CA ALA A 566 39.07 56.71 40.27
C ALA A 566 40.24 57.20 41.13
N ILE A 567 41.32 56.41 41.23
CA ILE A 567 42.46 56.69 42.10
C ILE A 567 43.24 57.92 41.63
N VAL A 568 43.49 58.06 40.32
CA VAL A 568 44.32 59.16 39.80
C VAL A 568 43.67 60.53 40.04
N PRO A 569 42.40 60.78 39.68
CA PRO A 569 41.74 62.04 40.01
C PRO A 569 41.63 62.28 41.52
N ALA A 570 41.37 61.24 42.32
CA ALA A 570 41.30 61.35 43.78
C ALA A 570 42.65 61.75 44.40
N ALA A 571 43.76 61.15 43.95
CA ALA A 571 45.10 61.47 44.41
C ALA A 571 45.53 62.88 44.00
N ILE A 572 45.24 63.31 42.76
CA ILE A 572 45.49 64.67 42.29
C ILE A 572 44.68 65.67 43.12
N SER A 573 43.40 65.38 43.39
CA SER A 573 42.54 66.22 44.23
C SER A 573 43.08 66.32 45.65
N CYS A 574 43.50 65.20 46.26
CA CYS A 574 44.12 65.19 47.58
C CYS A 574 45.43 65.99 47.61
N LEU A 575 46.28 65.85 46.60
CA LEU A 575 47.51 66.63 46.48
C LEU A 575 47.21 68.13 46.34
N GLY A 576 46.20 68.49 45.55
CA GLY A 576 45.71 69.87 45.43
C GLY A 576 45.24 70.43 46.77
N ILE A 577 44.47 69.66 47.55
CA ILE A 577 44.01 70.03 48.90
C ILE A 577 45.21 70.22 49.86
N ILE A 578 46.22 69.35 49.80
CA ILE A 578 47.42 69.47 50.65
C ILE A 578 48.24 70.72 50.29
N LEU A 579 48.43 70.99 49.01
CA LEU A 579 49.18 72.15 48.53
C LEU A 579 48.46 73.46 48.89
N THR A 580 47.13 73.52 48.68
CA THR A 580 46.32 74.69 49.08
C THR A 580 46.35 74.91 50.58
N MET A 581 46.21 73.87 51.40
CA MET A 581 46.39 73.97 52.86
C MET A 581 47.79 74.45 53.24
N GLY A 582 48.83 73.98 52.55
CA GLY A 582 50.20 74.45 52.76
C GLY A 582 50.38 75.94 52.47
N VAL A 583 49.80 76.43 51.37
CA VAL A 583 49.80 77.86 51.03
C VAL A 583 49.04 78.66 52.09
N VAL A 584 47.85 78.20 52.52
CA VAL A 584 47.06 78.86 53.57
C VAL A 584 47.85 78.94 54.88
N ILE A 585 48.52 77.86 55.31
CA ILE A 585 49.33 77.85 56.54
C ILE A 585 50.52 78.82 56.44
N LEU A 586 51.23 78.84 55.30
CA LEU A 586 52.33 79.77 55.06
C LEU A 586 51.86 81.22 55.06
N PHE A 587 50.69 81.48 54.47
CA PHE A 587 50.07 82.80 54.42
C PHE A 587 49.69 83.28 55.83
N ILE A 588 49.05 82.43 56.64
CA ILE A 588 48.70 82.74 58.05
C ILE A 588 49.97 82.99 58.88
N ARG A 589 51.03 82.19 58.70
CA ARG A 589 52.26 82.29 59.51
C ARG A 589 53.14 83.49 59.15
N ASN A 590 53.13 83.92 57.90
CA ASN A 590 53.96 85.03 57.40
C ASN A 590 53.18 86.34 57.17
N ASN A 591 52.02 86.48 57.82
CA ASN A 591 51.11 87.62 57.69
C ASN A 591 51.77 88.98 58.07
N ASP A 592 52.84 88.95 58.86
CA ASP A 592 53.58 90.15 59.29
C ASP A 592 54.71 90.57 58.32
N THR A 593 54.89 89.88 57.19
CA THR A 593 55.90 90.26 56.19
C THR A 593 55.38 91.38 55.28
N PRO A 594 56.20 92.42 54.98
CA PRO A 594 55.73 93.61 54.27
C PRO A 594 55.20 93.34 52.86
N ILE A 595 55.65 92.25 52.22
CA ILE A 595 55.19 91.80 50.89
C ILE A 595 53.73 91.27 50.93
N VAL A 596 53.32 90.62 52.02
CA VAL A 596 51.94 90.12 52.21
C VAL A 596 51.02 91.27 52.64
N SER A 597 51.52 92.22 53.43
CA SER A 597 50.75 93.39 53.86
C SER A 597 50.44 94.40 52.74
N THR A 598 51.28 94.48 51.69
CA THR A 598 51.07 95.36 50.53
C THR A 598 50.22 94.72 49.42
N SER A 599 50.08 93.39 49.41
CA SER A 599 49.20 92.64 48.49
C SER A 599 47.78 92.44 49.02
N LEU A 600 47.53 92.85 50.27
CA LEU A 600 46.23 92.79 50.95
C LEU A 600 45.27 93.90 50.48
N ASP A 601 44.94 93.89 49.19
CA ASP A 601 43.74 94.52 48.64
C ASP A 601 42.86 93.42 48.02
N TYR A 602 42.06 92.76 48.87
CA TYR A 602 40.83 92.00 48.59
C TYR A 602 40.83 90.85 47.53
N LEU A 603 41.85 90.66 46.70
CA LEU A 603 41.83 89.74 45.55
C LEU A 603 42.39 88.32 45.83
N ASP A 604 43.37 88.17 46.72
CA ASP A 604 44.04 86.86 46.91
C ASP A 604 43.28 85.87 47.81
N PHE A 605 42.47 86.35 48.77
CA PHE A 605 41.68 85.48 49.64
C PHE A 605 40.52 84.79 48.91
N SER A 606 40.02 85.41 47.83
CA SER A 606 38.93 84.86 47.01
C SER A 606 39.40 83.71 46.11
N PHE A 607 40.65 83.70 45.67
CA PHE A 607 41.20 82.65 44.79
C PHE A 607 41.46 81.32 45.50
N ALA A 608 41.68 81.32 46.83
CA ALA A 608 41.96 80.10 47.60
C ALA A 608 40.70 79.29 47.97
N PHE A 609 39.50 79.86 47.83
CA PHE A 609 38.23 79.27 48.31
C PHE A 609 37.14 79.13 47.23
N LEU A 610 37.44 79.39 45.96
CA LEU A 610 36.50 79.08 44.87
C LEU A 610 36.65 77.60 44.46
N PRO A 611 35.55 76.82 44.45
CA PRO A 611 35.54 75.41 44.10
C PRO A 611 35.89 75.14 42.64
#